data_AF-A0A1Y3TRX1-F1
#
_entry.id   AF-A0A1Y3TRX1-F1
#
_cell.length_a   1.000
_cell.length_b   1.000
_cell.length_c   1.000
_cell.angle_alpha   90.00
_cell.angle_beta   90.00
_cell.angle_gamma   90.00
#
_symmetry.space_group_name_H-M   'P 1'
#
loop_
_entity.id
_entity.type
_entity.pdbx_description
1 polymer ?
#
loop_
_entity_poly.entity_id
_entity_poly.type
_entity_poly.pdbx_seq_one_letter_code
_entity_poly.pdbx_strand_id
1 'polypeptide(L)'
;MADSVNVNIKQTAYTNAIDKLEQYLNELEKARDDYEAQERQIDDFWTGDAADSAKETIAKSIEQVETAAESVRQNIEALKTGQKQASSIDSEIQDEINQAKNTISRMFD
;
A
#
# COMPACT_ATOMS: atom_id res chain seq x y z
N MET A 1 -8.11 -4.53 -33.04
CA MET A 1 -8.53 -4.59 -31.63
C MET A 1 -7.35 -5.15 -30.84
N ALA A 2 -6.40 -4.32 -30.40
CA ALA A 2 -5.24 -4.79 -29.65
C ALA A 2 -4.74 -3.82 -28.55
N ASP A 3 -5.26 -2.58 -28.48
CA ASP A 3 -4.69 -1.56 -27.57
C ASP A 3 -5.22 -1.58 -26.13
N SER A 4 -6.32 -2.25 -25.82
CA SER A 4 -6.88 -2.28 -24.45
C SER A 4 -6.21 -3.29 -23.52
N VAL A 5 -5.34 -4.16 -24.04
CA VAL A 5 -4.78 -5.28 -23.25
C VAL A 5 -3.61 -4.83 -22.35
N ASN A 6 -2.82 -3.83 -22.74
CA ASN A 6 -1.62 -3.44 -21.99
C ASN A 6 -1.91 -2.46 -20.83
N VAL A 7 -2.91 -1.59 -20.98
CA VAL A 7 -3.34 -0.60 -19.97
C VAL A 7 -4.00 -1.28 -18.77
N ASN A 8 -4.85 -2.28 -19.05
CA ASN A 8 -5.57 -2.99 -18.00
C ASN A 8 -4.64 -3.84 -17.12
N ILE A 9 -3.55 -4.38 -17.68
CA ILE A 9 -2.62 -5.24 -16.94
C ILE A 9 -1.81 -4.44 -15.92
N LYS A 10 -1.33 -3.23 -16.27
CA LYS A 10 -0.56 -2.37 -15.35
C LYS A 10 -1.44 -1.82 -14.23
N GLN A 11 -2.64 -1.32 -14.54
CA GLN A 11 -3.58 -0.87 -13.51
C GLN A 11 -3.95 -2.00 -12.55
N THR A 12 -4.22 -3.21 -13.06
CA THR A 12 -4.51 -4.39 -12.25
C THR A 12 -3.32 -4.77 -11.35
N ALA A 13 -2.09 -4.64 -11.83
CA ALA A 13 -0.89 -4.92 -11.04
C ALA A 13 -0.70 -3.91 -9.88
N TYR A 14 -0.92 -2.61 -10.13
CA TYR A 14 -0.89 -1.60 -9.06
C TYR A 14 -1.96 -1.86 -8.00
N THR A 15 -3.21 -2.11 -8.41
CA THR A 15 -4.30 -2.41 -7.48
C THR A 15 -3.99 -3.63 -6.62
N ASN A 16 -3.56 -4.75 -7.22
CA ASN A 16 -3.22 -5.95 -6.47
C ASN A 16 -2.05 -5.73 -5.48
N ALA A 17 -1.06 -4.91 -5.84
CA ALA A 17 0.07 -4.59 -4.97
C ALA A 17 -0.37 -3.71 -3.79
N ILE A 18 -1.24 -2.71 -4.05
CA ILE A 18 -1.83 -1.85 -3.02
C ILE A 18 -2.67 -2.68 -2.06
N ASP A 19 -3.58 -3.51 -2.56
CA ASP A 19 -4.45 -4.37 -1.73
C ASP A 19 -3.64 -5.26 -0.80
N LYS A 20 -2.55 -5.84 -1.30
CA LYS A 20 -1.66 -6.70 -0.51
C LYS A 20 -0.91 -5.93 0.57
N LEU A 21 -0.45 -4.71 0.28
CA LEU A 21 0.19 -3.87 1.30
C LEU A 21 -0.83 -3.38 2.34
N GLU A 22 -2.07 -3.10 1.94
CA GLU A 22 -3.15 -2.75 2.87
C GLU A 22 -3.49 -3.94 3.79
N GLN A 23 -3.43 -5.19 3.30
CA GLN A 23 -3.53 -6.39 4.14
C GLN A 23 -2.39 -6.47 5.17
N TYR A 24 -1.14 -6.26 4.75
CA TYR A 24 0.00 -6.26 5.67
C TYR A 24 -0.07 -5.13 6.71
N LEU A 25 -0.56 -3.95 6.32
CA LEU A 25 -0.78 -2.86 7.27
C LEU A 25 -1.79 -3.25 8.35
N ASN A 26 -2.91 -3.89 7.98
CA ASN A 26 -3.91 -4.38 8.93
C ASN A 26 -3.34 -5.45 9.88
N GLU A 27 -2.48 -6.34 9.38
CA GLU A 27 -1.80 -7.35 10.21
C GLU A 27 -0.85 -6.71 11.23
N LEU A 28 -0.11 -5.67 10.82
CA LEU A 28 0.76 -4.90 11.71
C LEU A 28 -0.04 -4.14 12.77
N GLU A 29 -1.14 -3.50 12.39
CA GLU A 29 -2.01 -2.79 13.34
C GLU A 29 -2.61 -3.74 14.38
N LYS A 30 -3.04 -4.93 13.95
CA LYS A 30 -3.49 -5.98 14.86
C LYS A 30 -2.38 -6.46 15.80
N ALA A 31 -1.17 -6.65 15.29
CA ALA A 31 -0.03 -7.04 16.13
C ALA A 31 0.30 -5.96 17.17
N ARG A 32 0.18 -4.68 16.82
CA ARG A 32 0.32 -3.56 17.77
C ARG A 32 -0.71 -3.66 18.89
N ASP A 33 -1.97 -3.84 18.54
CA ASP A 33 -3.07 -3.95 19.51
C ASP A 33 -2.89 -5.17 20.43
N ASP A 34 -2.41 -6.30 19.89
CA ASP A 34 -2.09 -7.50 20.66
C ASP A 34 -0.94 -7.24 21.66
N TYR A 35 0.13 -6.54 21.24
CA TYR A 35 1.22 -6.15 22.14
C TYR A 35 0.76 -5.18 23.24
N GLU A 36 -0.05 -4.17 22.90
CA GLU A 36 -0.63 -3.27 23.90
C GLU A 36 -1.52 -4.03 24.90
N ALA A 37 -2.28 -5.03 24.44
CA ALA A 37 -3.09 -5.86 25.30
C ALA A 37 -2.23 -6.73 26.24
N GLN A 38 -1.11 -7.27 25.75
CA GLN A 38 -0.14 -8.01 26.57
C GLN A 38 0.52 -7.10 27.61
N GLU A 39 0.93 -5.89 27.23
CA GLU A 39 1.54 -4.92 28.13
C GLU A 39 0.65 -4.64 29.35
N ARG A 40 -0.66 -4.44 29.11
CA ARG A 40 -1.66 -4.18 30.16
C ARG A 40 -1.82 -5.35 31.15
N GLN A 41 -1.48 -6.57 30.75
CA GLN A 41 -1.62 -7.78 31.57
C GLN A 41 -0.32 -8.13 32.32
N ILE A 42 0.80 -7.46 32.06
CA ILE A 42 2.08 -7.80 32.68
C ILE A 42 1.98 -7.78 34.21
N ASP A 43 1.34 -6.76 34.76
CA ASP A 43 1.23 -6.57 36.21
C ASP A 43 0.34 -7.62 36.89
N ASP A 44 -0.46 -8.36 36.11
CA ASP A 44 -1.29 -9.47 36.63
C ASP A 44 -0.46 -10.73 36.92
N PHE A 45 0.73 -10.86 36.29
CA PHE A 45 1.57 -12.06 36.37
C PHE A 45 2.96 -11.81 36.96
N TRP A 46 3.52 -10.61 36.78
CA TRP A 46 4.85 -10.26 37.23
C TRP A 46 4.85 -8.94 38.00
N THR A 47 5.82 -8.78 38.92
CA THR A 47 6.04 -7.54 39.68
C THR A 47 7.53 -7.23 39.79
N GLY A 48 7.87 -5.97 40.12
CA GLY A 48 9.26 -5.51 40.26
C GLY A 48 10.05 -5.57 38.94
N ASP A 49 11.37 -5.74 39.04
CA ASP A 49 12.29 -5.68 37.89
C ASP A 49 11.91 -6.60 36.71
N ALA A 50 11.26 -7.73 37.00
CA ALA A 50 10.78 -8.66 35.97
C ALA A 50 9.62 -8.07 35.14
N ALA A 51 8.69 -7.36 35.79
CA ALA A 51 7.61 -6.67 35.10
C ALA A 51 8.14 -5.52 34.26
N ASP A 52 9.07 -4.74 34.79
CA ASP A 52 9.69 -3.61 34.07
C ASP A 52 10.45 -4.08 32.82
N SER A 53 11.21 -5.17 32.95
CA SER A 53 11.93 -5.77 31.80
C SER A 53 10.98 -6.30 30.72
N ALA A 54 9.85 -6.90 31.13
CA ALA A 54 8.83 -7.37 30.20
C ALA A 54 8.17 -6.20 29.46
N LYS A 55 7.82 -5.12 30.17
CA LYS A 55 7.23 -3.91 29.58
C LYS A 55 8.20 -3.25 28.60
N GLU A 56 9.48 -3.12 28.94
CA GLU A 56 10.49 -2.58 28.02
C GLU A 56 10.60 -3.41 26.73
N THR A 57 10.54 -4.73 26.85
CA THR A 57 10.59 -5.63 25.69
C THR A 57 9.36 -5.48 24.79
N ILE A 58 8.18 -5.37 25.38
CA ILE A 58 6.94 -5.13 24.61
C ILE A 58 6.95 -3.74 23.97
N ALA A 59 7.38 -2.69 24.69
CA ALA A 59 7.50 -1.35 24.14
C ALA A 59 8.40 -1.30 22.90
N LYS A 60 9.56 -1.99 22.93
CA LYS A 60 10.43 -2.13 21.75
C LYS A 60 9.76 -2.87 20.59
N SER A 61 8.94 -3.87 20.89
CA SER A 61 8.19 -4.62 19.87
C SER A 61 7.12 -3.75 19.22
N ILE A 62 6.43 -2.92 20.00
CA ILE A 62 5.47 -1.91 19.51
C ILE A 62 6.17 -0.91 18.59
N GLU A 63 7.30 -0.34 19.01
CA GLU A 63 8.08 0.62 18.19
C GLU A 63 8.51 0.03 16.84
N GLN A 64 8.93 -1.25 16.83
CA GLN A 64 9.29 -1.96 15.60
C GLN A 64 8.08 -2.15 14.67
N VAL A 65 6.93 -2.50 15.22
CA VAL A 65 5.67 -2.64 14.46
C VAL A 65 5.24 -1.29 13.87
N GLU A 66 5.30 -0.21 14.64
CA GLU A 66 4.97 1.14 14.18
C GLU A 66 5.90 1.59 13.04
N THR A 67 7.19 1.34 13.17
CA THR A 67 8.18 1.65 12.12
C THR A 67 7.89 0.88 10.84
N ALA A 68 7.56 -0.41 10.95
CA ALA A 68 7.19 -1.23 9.80
C ALA A 68 5.88 -0.74 9.15
N ALA A 69 4.87 -0.40 9.96
CA ALA A 69 3.58 0.10 9.48
C ALA A 69 3.75 1.42 8.73
N GLU A 70 4.58 2.33 9.24
CA GLU A 70 4.89 3.59 8.56
C GLU A 70 5.58 3.37 7.21
N SER A 71 6.55 2.45 7.14
CA SER A 71 7.18 2.09 5.87
C SER A 71 6.16 1.52 4.86
N VAL A 72 5.23 0.69 5.31
CA VAL A 72 4.15 0.15 4.46
C VAL A 72 3.23 1.26 3.96
N ARG A 73 2.84 2.22 4.81
CA ARG A 73 2.02 3.38 4.41
C ARG A 73 2.71 4.21 3.33
N GLN A 74 3.99 4.52 3.50
CA GLN A 74 4.78 5.25 2.50
C GLN A 74 4.84 4.51 1.15
N ASN A 75 5.00 3.18 1.18
CA ASN A 75 4.98 2.36 -0.03
C ASN A 75 3.61 2.36 -0.72
N ILE A 76 2.51 2.32 0.04
CA ILE A 76 1.15 2.43 -0.50
C ILE A 76 0.96 3.79 -1.19
N GLU A 77 1.39 4.88 -0.57
CA GLU A 77 1.29 6.23 -1.15
C GLU A 77 2.11 6.37 -2.44
N ALA A 78 3.32 5.82 -2.46
CA ALA A 78 4.17 5.79 -3.65
C ALA A 78 3.52 5.02 -4.80
N LEU A 79 2.92 3.86 -4.52
CA LEU A 79 2.20 3.06 -5.53
C LEU A 79 0.92 3.76 -6.02
N LYS A 80 0.14 4.38 -5.13
CA LYS A 80 -1.04 5.18 -5.51
C LYS A 80 -0.65 6.34 -6.43
N THR A 81 0.47 7.00 -6.15
CA THR A 81 1.03 8.06 -7.01
C THR A 81 1.45 7.51 -8.37
N GLY A 82 2.19 6.39 -8.40
CA GLY A 82 2.59 5.74 -9.65
C GLY A 82 1.42 5.27 -10.50
N GLN A 83 0.37 4.71 -9.89
CA GLN A 83 -0.87 4.30 -10.56
C GLN A 83 -1.57 5.49 -11.23
N LYS A 84 -1.65 6.63 -10.54
CA LYS A 84 -2.26 7.86 -11.07
C LYS A 84 -1.49 8.38 -12.28
N GLN A 85 -0.15 8.43 -12.19
CA GLN A 85 0.71 8.87 -13.29
C GLN A 85 0.58 7.96 -14.52
N ALA A 86 0.60 6.64 -14.32
CA ALA A 86 0.41 5.68 -15.41
C ALA A 86 -0.95 5.87 -16.11
N SER A 87 -2.01 6.08 -15.32
CA SER A 87 -3.36 6.31 -15.86
C SER A 87 -3.47 7.61 -16.67
N SER A 88 -2.78 8.68 -16.26
CA SER A 88 -2.70 9.93 -17.03
C SER A 88 -2.02 9.73 -18.38
N ILE A 89 -0.86 9.06 -18.40
CA ILE A 89 -0.12 8.77 -19.63
C ILE A 89 -0.96 7.93 -20.59
N ASP A 90 -1.66 6.91 -20.07
CA ASP A 90 -2.52 6.07 -20.90
C ASP A 90 -3.68 6.87 -21.53
N SER A 91 -4.25 7.84 -20.81
CA SER A 91 -5.28 8.74 -21.35
C SER A 91 -4.75 9.64 -22.47
N GLU A 92 -3.58 10.24 -22.28
CA GLU A 92 -2.94 11.10 -23.28
C GLU A 92 -2.67 10.33 -24.58
N ILE A 93 -2.12 9.11 -24.48
CA ILE A 93 -1.88 8.25 -25.64
C ILE A 93 -3.19 7.90 -26.36
N GLN A 94 -4.27 7.62 -25.63
CA GLN A 94 -5.58 7.35 -26.26
C GLN A 94 -6.10 8.57 -27.02
N ASP A 95 -5.95 9.77 -26.47
CA ASP A 95 -6.33 11.02 -27.14
C ASP A 95 -5.50 11.23 -28.41
N GLU A 96 -4.18 11.03 -28.36
CA GLU A 96 -3.30 11.11 -29.53
C GLU A 96 -3.69 10.08 -30.61
N ILE A 97 -3.98 8.83 -30.23
CA ILE A 97 -4.44 7.78 -31.14
C ILE A 97 -5.77 8.19 -31.79
N ASN A 98 -6.71 8.76 -31.03
CA ASN A 98 -8.00 9.20 -31.54
C ASN A 98 -7.86 10.41 -32.49
N GLN A 99 -6.96 11.35 -32.17
CA GLN A 99 -6.64 12.47 -33.07
C GLN A 99 -6.00 11.98 -34.37
N ALA A 100 -5.07 11.02 -34.30
CA ALA A 100 -4.45 10.42 -35.47
C ALA A 100 -5.49 9.70 -36.35
N LYS A 101 -6.39 8.90 -35.75
CA LYS A 101 -7.50 8.25 -36.46
C LYS A 101 -8.39 9.25 -37.19
N ASN A 102 -8.82 10.30 -36.50
CA ASN A 102 -9.68 11.33 -37.08
C ASN A 102 -9.00 12.07 -38.25
N THR A 103 -7.68 12.32 -38.14
CA THR A 103 -6.90 12.95 -39.21
C THR A 103 -6.84 12.05 -40.43
N ILE A 104 -6.57 10.75 -40.23
CA ILE A 104 -6.55 9.76 -41.31
C ILE A 104 -7.92 9.69 -42.00
N SER A 105 -9.03 9.59 -41.26
CA SER A 105 -10.37 9.54 -41.86
C SER A 105 -10.64 10.73 -42.77
N ARG A 106 -10.33 11.96 -42.32
CA ARG A 106 -10.50 13.18 -43.11
C ARG A 106 -9.66 13.24 -44.38
N MET A 107 -8.58 12.46 -44.49
CA MET A 107 -7.76 12.41 -45.70
C MET A 107 -8.36 11.49 -46.77
N PHE A 108 -9.27 10.59 -46.38
CA PHE A 108 -9.92 9.63 -47.26
C PHE A 108 -11.43 9.87 -47.43
N ASP A 109 -11.96 10.92 -46.81
CA ASP A 109 -13.30 11.51 -47.02
C ASP A 109 -13.25 12.62 -48.09
#